data_AF-A0A2D8UQG5-F1
#
_entry.id   AF-A0A2D8UQG5-F1
#
_cell.length_a   1.000
_cell.length_b   1.000
_cell.length_c   1.000
_cell.angle_alpha   90.00
_cell.angle_beta   90.00
_cell.angle_gamma   90.00
#
_symmetry.space_group_name_H-M   'P 1'
#
loop_
_entity.id
_entity.type
_entity.pdbx_description
1 polymer ?
#
loop_
_entity_poly.entity_id
_entity_poly.type
_entity_poly.pdbx_seq_one_letter_code
_entity_poly.pdbx_strand_id
1 'polypeptide(L)'
;MEGIREFEKNILTEMDFIDRYLNIELKFIKNNSDKILKCDKKTFMAMVDAKYQIKHEGGAYYTITKNYNKYEFVLEIQKTSGAGLLFYIYIYMNQILQNVDLSPVAAALDYLPYNKAKAEKVSNTFGYNTLSEMKDYLNQMITLWEEFVEKYIEKLELGIEPPNTPYED
;
A
#
# COMPACT_ATOMS: atom_id res chain seq x y z
N MET A 1 17.97 -9.98 7.79
CA MET A 1 17.00 -9.97 6.66
C MET A 1 15.70 -9.46 7.23
N GLU A 2 15.52 -8.15 7.16
CA GLU A 2 14.25 -7.50 7.46
C GLU A 2 13.21 -8.06 6.50
N GLY A 3 12.02 -8.37 7.02
CA GLY A 3 10.93 -8.93 6.23
C GLY A 3 9.60 -8.47 6.76
N ILE A 4 8.53 -9.20 6.48
CA ILE A 4 7.25 -8.99 7.16
C ILE A 4 7.17 -9.92 8.38
N ARG A 5 6.66 -9.46 9.53
CA ARG A 5 6.50 -10.36 10.69
C ARG A 5 5.40 -11.37 10.39
N GLU A 6 5.48 -12.53 11.03
CA GLU A 6 4.48 -13.59 10.85
C GLU A 6 3.05 -13.10 11.17
N PHE A 7 2.92 -12.15 12.09
CA PHE A 7 1.65 -11.48 12.40
C PHE A 7 1.04 -10.78 11.18
N GLU A 8 1.78 -9.87 10.54
CA GLU A 8 1.29 -9.20 9.34
C GLU A 8 1.13 -10.17 8.17
N LYS A 9 2.03 -11.15 8.03
CA LYS A 9 1.95 -12.18 6.99
C LYS A 9 0.63 -12.97 7.05
N ASN A 10 0.21 -13.35 8.26
CA ASN A 10 -1.04 -14.05 8.46
C ASN A 10 -2.24 -13.20 8.07
N ILE A 11 -2.22 -11.90 8.40
CA ILE A 11 -3.27 -10.95 8.00
C ILE A 11 -3.32 -10.82 6.48
N LEU A 12 -2.19 -10.57 5.82
CA LEU A 12 -2.14 -10.43 4.37
C LEU A 12 -2.57 -11.71 3.64
N THR A 13 -2.26 -12.89 4.21
CA THR A 13 -2.72 -14.18 3.70
C THR A 13 -4.22 -14.35 3.86
N GLU A 14 -4.78 -14.05 5.04
CA GLU A 14 -6.23 -14.13 5.31
C GLU A 14 -7.03 -13.23 4.36
N MET A 15 -6.48 -12.07 4.01
CA MET A 15 -7.09 -11.11 3.12
C MET A 15 -6.95 -11.43 1.63
N ASP A 16 -6.20 -12.47 1.28
CA ASP A 16 -5.82 -12.76 -0.12
C ASP A 16 -5.17 -11.54 -0.80
N PHE A 17 -4.32 -10.82 -0.06
CA PHE A 17 -3.82 -9.50 -0.43
C PHE A 17 -3.17 -9.47 -1.82
N ILE A 18 -2.34 -10.46 -2.13
CA ILE A 18 -1.65 -10.56 -3.43
C ILE A 18 -2.66 -10.61 -4.57
N ASP A 19 -3.64 -11.51 -4.50
CA ASP A 19 -4.60 -11.68 -5.59
C ASP A 19 -5.47 -10.45 -5.74
N ARG A 20 -5.85 -9.80 -4.64
CA ARG A 20 -6.62 -8.55 -4.66
C ARG A 20 -5.83 -7.39 -5.27
N TYR A 21 -4.57 -7.22 -4.87
CA TYR A 21 -3.67 -6.25 -5.47
C TYR A 21 -3.49 -6.50 -6.97
N LEU A 22 -3.16 -7.73 -7.36
CA LEU A 22 -2.96 -8.09 -8.78
C LEU A 22 -4.25 -7.84 -9.58
N ASN A 23 -5.42 -8.12 -9.01
CA ASN A 23 -6.71 -7.81 -9.63
C ASN A 23 -6.97 -6.31 -9.78
N ILE A 24 -6.49 -5.46 -8.86
CA ILE A 24 -6.53 -4.01 -9.02
C ILE A 24 -5.63 -3.62 -10.21
N GLU A 25 -4.37 -4.05 -10.21
CA GLU A 25 -3.43 -3.70 -11.28
C GLU A 25 -3.84 -4.20 -12.66
N LEU A 26 -4.43 -5.41 -12.74
CA LEU A 26 -4.96 -5.98 -13.99
C LEU A 26 -6.00 -5.07 -14.67
N LYS A 27 -6.74 -4.24 -13.93
CA LYS A 27 -7.70 -3.27 -14.50
C LYS A 27 -7.00 -2.14 -15.27
N PHE A 28 -5.74 -1.88 -14.94
CA PHE A 28 -4.91 -0.82 -15.51
C PHE A 28 -3.84 -1.41 -16.44
N ILE A 29 -4.03 -2.63 -16.93
CA ILE A 29 -3.22 -3.20 -18.00
C ILE A 29 -3.77 -2.70 -19.35
N LYS A 30 -3.29 -1.53 -19.81
CA LYS A 30 -3.38 -1.12 -21.23
C LYS A 30 -2.57 0.13 -21.60
N ASN A 31 -1.83 -0.07 -22.70
CA ASN A 31 -1.23 0.87 -23.65
C ASN A 31 -0.02 1.71 -23.19
N ASN A 32 1.18 1.12 -23.33
CA ASN A 32 2.42 1.72 -23.88
C ASN A 32 2.60 3.24 -23.72
N SER A 33 2.34 3.78 -22.54
CA SER A 33 2.51 5.19 -22.26
C SER A 33 3.51 5.32 -21.13
N ASP A 34 4.78 5.45 -21.52
CA ASP A 34 5.87 5.85 -20.61
C ASP A 34 5.69 7.31 -20.10
N LYS A 35 4.55 7.95 -20.41
CA LYS A 35 4.25 9.32 -20.01
C LYS A 35 3.63 9.34 -18.63
N ILE A 36 4.34 10.00 -17.72
CA ILE A 36 3.85 10.32 -16.39
C ILE A 36 2.65 11.26 -16.49
N LEU A 37 1.52 10.83 -15.95
CA LEU A 37 0.35 11.69 -15.82
C LEU A 37 0.64 12.83 -14.84
N LYS A 38 0.52 14.06 -15.32
CA LYS A 38 0.78 15.27 -14.52
C LYS A 38 -0.53 15.84 -13.98
N CYS A 39 -0.54 16.13 -12.69
CA CYS A 39 -1.55 16.95 -12.02
C CYS A 39 -0.88 17.75 -10.92
N ASP A 40 -1.45 18.90 -10.59
CA ASP A 40 -1.00 19.71 -9.47
C ASP A 40 -1.39 19.07 -8.12
N LYS A 41 -0.76 19.53 -7.05
CA LYS A 41 -0.99 19.04 -5.68
C LYS A 41 -2.47 19.06 -5.27
N LYS A 42 -3.16 20.18 -5.53
CA LYS A 42 -4.55 20.36 -5.10
C LYS A 42 -5.46 19.38 -5.81
N THR A 43 -5.25 19.22 -7.12
CA THR A 43 -5.97 18.24 -7.94
C THR A 43 -5.70 16.81 -7.45
N PHE A 44 -4.45 16.45 -7.18
CA PHE A 44 -4.10 15.12 -6.66
C PHE A 44 -4.76 14.83 -5.31
N MET A 45 -4.63 15.74 -4.34
CA MET A 45 -5.24 15.56 -3.02
C MET A 45 -6.78 15.48 -3.10
N ALA A 46 -7.41 16.19 -4.05
CA ALA A 46 -8.84 16.12 -4.28
C ALA A 46 -9.32 14.81 -4.95
N MET A 47 -8.41 13.96 -5.43
CA MET A 47 -8.76 12.63 -5.94
C MET A 47 -9.08 11.64 -4.82
N VAL A 48 -8.49 11.84 -3.64
CA VAL A 48 -8.69 10.97 -2.48
C VAL A 48 -10.07 11.22 -1.89
N ASP A 49 -10.78 10.15 -1.56
CA ASP A 49 -12.07 10.24 -0.88
C ASP A 49 -11.95 11.06 0.42
N ALA A 50 -12.90 11.96 0.63
CA ALA A 50 -12.88 12.94 1.73
C ALA A 50 -12.85 12.33 3.13
N LYS A 51 -13.20 11.04 3.28
CA LYS A 51 -13.05 10.32 4.54
C LYS A 51 -11.58 10.11 4.94
N TYR A 52 -10.67 10.09 3.97
CA TYR A 52 -9.25 9.94 4.23
C TYR A 52 -8.58 11.32 4.32
N GLN A 53 -7.90 11.57 5.42
CA GLN A 53 -7.17 12.82 5.64
C GLN A 53 -5.77 12.74 5.01
N ILE A 54 -5.69 12.87 3.69
CA ILE A 54 -4.40 12.89 2.99
C ILE A 54 -3.61 14.17 3.32
N LYS A 55 -2.32 14.00 3.63
CA LYS A 55 -1.37 15.10 3.87
C LYS A 55 -0.29 15.10 2.78
N HIS A 56 0.28 16.28 2.52
CA HIS A 56 1.43 16.44 1.64
C HIS A 56 2.66 16.69 2.51
N GLU A 57 3.62 15.76 2.47
CA GLU A 57 4.82 15.79 3.31
C GLU A 57 6.00 16.51 2.62
N GLY A 58 5.80 16.99 1.39
CA GLY A 58 6.83 17.64 0.58
C GLY A 58 7.17 16.83 -0.67
N GLY A 59 7.77 17.50 -1.67
CA GLY A 59 8.14 16.85 -2.93
C GLY A 59 6.98 16.05 -3.55
N ALA A 60 7.23 14.76 -3.81
CA ALA A 60 6.28 13.81 -4.38
C ALA A 60 5.55 12.92 -3.36
N TYR A 61 5.69 13.21 -2.06
CA TYR A 61 5.28 12.33 -0.96
C TYR A 61 3.97 12.79 -0.31
N TYR A 62 3.05 11.85 -0.13
CA TYR A 62 1.76 12.07 0.51
C TYR A 62 1.48 10.96 1.51
N THR A 63 0.75 11.26 2.59
CA THR A 63 0.49 10.29 3.65
C THR A 63 -0.98 10.25 4.04
N ILE A 64 -1.44 9.07 4.43
CA ILE A 64 -2.70 8.86 5.14
C ILE A 64 -2.36 8.11 6.44
N THR A 65 -2.84 8.59 7.57
CA THR A 65 -2.54 8.03 8.89
C THR A 65 -3.80 7.55 9.59
N LYS A 66 -3.75 6.35 10.19
CA LYS A 66 -4.78 5.81 11.08
C LYS A 66 -4.12 5.43 12.41
N ASN A 67 -4.70 5.87 13.52
CA ASN A 67 -4.19 5.62 14.87
C ASN A 67 -5.12 4.65 15.60
N TYR A 68 -4.53 3.70 16.34
CA TYR A 68 -5.26 2.78 17.21
C TYR A 68 -4.42 2.41 18.44
N ASN A 69 -4.83 2.88 19.62
CA ASN A 69 -4.09 2.68 20.87
C ASN A 69 -2.61 3.11 20.73
N LYS A 70 -1.65 2.19 20.96
CA LYS A 70 -0.20 2.42 20.80
C LYS A 70 0.29 2.35 19.34
N TYR A 71 -0.58 2.04 18.39
CA TYR A 71 -0.23 1.82 16.99
C TYR A 71 -0.57 3.03 16.11
N GLU A 72 0.35 3.35 15.21
CA GLU A 72 0.15 4.29 14.11
C GLU A 72 0.41 3.56 12.79
N PHE A 73 -0.58 3.59 11.90
CA PHE A 73 -0.50 3.02 10.56
C PHE A 73 -0.41 4.15 9.54
N VAL A 74 0.62 4.14 8.71
CA VAL A 74 0.84 5.17 7.68
C VAL A 74 0.86 4.51 6.32
N LEU A 75 0.02 5.00 5.41
CA LEU A 75 0.14 4.77 3.98
C LEU A 75 0.86 5.96 3.36
N GLU A 76 2.09 5.75 2.90
CA GLU A 76 2.79 6.71 2.07
C GLU A 76 2.51 6.43 0.59
N ILE A 77 2.20 7.49 -0.14
CA ILE A 77 1.93 7.47 -1.57
C ILE A 77 3.00 8.35 -2.23
N GLN A 78 3.87 7.73 -3.03
CA GLN A 78 4.87 8.46 -3.80
C GLN A 78 4.41 8.63 -5.24
N LYS A 79 4.35 9.88 -5.69
CA LYS A 79 4.04 10.24 -7.08
C LYS A 79 5.32 10.50 -7.86
N THR A 80 6.13 9.46 -8.08
CA THR A 80 7.45 9.56 -8.74
C THR A 80 7.34 9.49 -10.28
N SER A 81 8.39 9.95 -10.95
CA SER A 81 8.49 9.94 -12.41
C SER A 81 8.87 8.55 -12.92
N GLY A 82 7.98 7.88 -13.67
CA GLY A 82 8.29 6.72 -14.52
C GLY A 82 7.57 5.42 -14.16
N ALA A 83 7.14 5.24 -12.90
CA ALA A 83 6.57 3.97 -12.42
C ALA A 83 5.08 4.04 -12.02
N GLY A 84 4.41 5.18 -12.17
CA GLY A 84 3.07 5.38 -11.64
C GLY A 84 3.09 5.81 -10.17
N LEU A 85 2.05 5.45 -9.40
CA LEU A 85 2.00 5.73 -7.95
C LEU A 85 2.64 4.54 -7.22
N LEU A 86 3.54 4.83 -6.27
CA LEU A 86 4.09 3.82 -5.36
C LEU A 86 3.39 3.95 -4.00
N PHE A 87 3.18 2.83 -3.32
CA PHE A 87 2.48 2.76 -2.03
C PHE A 87 3.32 2.01 -1.02
N TYR A 88 3.67 2.67 0.08
CA TYR A 88 4.44 2.10 1.18
C TYR A 88 3.60 2.09 2.45
N ILE A 89 3.62 0.99 3.19
CA ILE A 89 2.93 0.86 4.46
C ILE A 89 3.96 0.86 5.58
N TYR A 90 3.84 1.81 6.50
CA TYR A 90 4.61 1.88 7.73
C TYR A 90 3.71 1.62 8.93
N ILE A 91 4.24 0.85 9.89
CA ILE A 91 3.55 0.56 11.15
C ILE A 91 4.48 0.95 12.28
N TYR A 92 4.03 1.86 13.14
CA TYR A 92 4.73 2.27 14.34
C TYR A 92 3.97 1.74 15.57
N MET A 93 4.72 1.34 16.59
CA MET A 93 4.21 1.02 17.91
C MET A 93 4.98 1.86 18.93
N ASN A 94 4.28 2.68 19.71
CA ASN A 94 4.89 3.67 20.60
C ASN A 94 5.94 4.55 19.89
N GLN A 95 5.64 5.00 18.66
CA GLN A 95 6.53 5.79 17.79
C GLN A 95 7.80 5.06 17.32
N ILE A 96 7.96 3.78 17.66
CA ILE A 96 9.06 2.94 17.17
C ILE A 96 8.57 2.25 15.91
N LEU A 97 9.29 2.44 14.80
CA LEU A 97 9.01 1.77 13.54
C LEU A 97 9.12 0.26 13.74
N GLN A 98 8.02 -0.45 13.50
CA GLN A 98 7.91 -1.89 13.70
C GLN A 98 8.11 -2.68 12.42
N ASN A 99 7.84 -2.06 11.27
CA ASN A 99 7.99 -2.69 9.97
C ASN A 99 8.44 -1.63 8.97
N VAL A 100 9.58 -1.89 8.35
CA VAL A 100 10.15 -1.06 7.29
C VAL A 100 9.64 -1.61 5.96
N ASP A 101 8.95 -0.76 5.21
CA ASP A 101 8.70 -0.93 3.79
C ASP A 101 7.97 -2.23 3.39
N LEU A 102 6.69 -2.33 3.77
CA LEU A 102 5.72 -3.03 2.91
C LEU A 102 5.50 -2.17 1.64
N SER A 103 6.52 -2.18 0.78
CA SER A 103 6.56 -1.64 -0.57
C SER A 103 5.56 -2.39 -1.46
N PRO A 104 4.99 -1.79 -2.53
CA PRO A 104 3.85 -2.39 -3.21
C PRO A 104 4.29 -3.68 -3.91
N VAL A 105 3.57 -4.76 -3.60
CA VAL A 105 3.68 -6.14 -4.09
C VAL A 105 5.05 -6.82 -4.11
N ALA A 106 6.14 -6.19 -4.55
CA ALA A 106 7.48 -6.77 -4.58
C ALA A 106 7.89 -7.32 -3.20
N ALA A 107 7.74 -6.53 -2.14
CA ALA A 107 8.04 -6.97 -0.79
C ALA A 107 7.06 -8.07 -0.30
N ALA A 108 5.77 -7.97 -0.62
CA ALA A 108 4.78 -8.98 -0.21
C ALA A 108 4.95 -10.32 -0.94
N LEU A 109 5.35 -10.31 -2.22
CA LEU A 109 5.64 -11.50 -3.04
C LEU A 109 6.83 -12.31 -2.50
N ASP A 110 7.77 -11.66 -1.82
CA ASP A 110 8.92 -12.35 -1.22
C ASP A 110 8.52 -13.23 -0.02
N TYR A 111 7.39 -12.93 0.62
CA TYR A 111 6.97 -13.61 1.87
C TYR A 111 5.65 -14.38 1.79
N LEU A 112 4.82 -14.11 0.79
CA LEU A 112 3.51 -14.74 0.61
C LEU A 112 3.52 -15.73 -0.58
N PRO A 113 2.57 -16.68 -0.62
CA PRO A 113 2.50 -17.67 -1.70
C PRO A 113 2.43 -17.02 -3.10
N TYR A 114 3.46 -17.26 -3.91
CA TYR A 114 3.64 -16.62 -5.22
C TYR A 114 2.76 -17.25 -6.31
N ASN A 115 1.90 -16.44 -6.96
CA ASN A 115 1.21 -16.83 -8.18
C ASN A 115 1.93 -16.29 -9.42
N LYS A 116 2.88 -17.07 -9.92
CA LYS A 116 3.71 -16.73 -11.10
C LYS A 116 2.91 -16.26 -12.31
N ALA A 117 1.84 -16.97 -12.64
CA ALA A 117 1.06 -16.69 -13.84
C ALA A 117 0.32 -15.35 -13.80
N LYS A 118 -0.04 -14.87 -12.60
CA LYS A 118 -0.66 -13.54 -12.42
C LYS A 118 0.40 -12.43 -12.39
N ALA A 119 1.52 -12.65 -11.69
CA ALA A 119 2.59 -11.68 -11.58
C ALA A 119 3.25 -11.34 -12.94
N GLU A 120 3.48 -12.36 -13.78
CA GLU A 120 4.06 -12.16 -15.11
C GLU A 120 3.20 -11.28 -16.02
N LYS A 121 1.86 -11.35 -15.90
CA LYS A 121 0.93 -10.52 -16.69
C LYS A 121 1.02 -9.03 -16.34
N VAL A 122 1.28 -8.73 -15.08
CA VAL A 122 1.32 -7.38 -14.53
C VAL A 122 2.64 -6.66 -14.86
N SER A 123 3.76 -7.39 -14.81
CA SER A 123 5.12 -6.81 -14.87
C SER A 123 5.50 -6.01 -16.12
N ASN A 124 4.71 -6.06 -17.21
CA ASN A 124 5.10 -5.46 -18.49
C ASN A 124 4.14 -4.39 -19.04
N THR A 125 2.99 -4.12 -18.40
CA THR A 125 1.93 -3.32 -19.05
C THR A 125 1.04 -2.49 -18.11
N PHE A 126 1.40 -2.35 -16.83
CA PHE A 126 0.63 -1.56 -15.87
C PHE A 126 0.77 -0.04 -16.11
N GLY A 127 -0.37 0.67 -16.16
CA GLY A 127 -0.40 2.12 -16.20
C GLY A 127 -1.81 2.71 -16.34
N TYR A 128 -1.99 3.95 -15.92
CA TYR A 128 -3.22 4.72 -16.11
C TYR A 128 -2.94 5.93 -17.01
N ASN A 129 -3.86 6.24 -17.91
CA ASN A 129 -3.67 7.28 -18.93
C ASN A 129 -4.47 8.56 -18.63
N THR A 130 -5.45 8.48 -17.73
CA THR A 130 -6.35 9.58 -17.38
C THR A 130 -6.35 9.87 -15.88
N LEU A 131 -6.72 11.10 -15.52
CA LEU A 131 -6.87 11.50 -14.11
C LEU A 131 -7.98 10.69 -13.41
N SER A 132 -8.99 10.24 -14.16
CA SER A 132 -10.05 9.37 -13.64
C SER A 132 -9.51 7.99 -13.27
N GLU A 133 -8.69 7.37 -14.14
CA GLU A 133 -8.06 6.08 -13.85
C GLU A 133 -7.04 6.20 -12.70
N MET A 134 -6.27 7.28 -12.66
CA MET A 134 -5.35 7.56 -11.54
C MET A 134 -6.11 7.69 -10.21
N LYS A 135 -7.23 8.41 -10.21
CA LYS A 135 -8.13 8.51 -9.04
C LYS A 135 -8.66 7.13 -8.64
N ASP A 136 -9.10 6.33 -9.60
CA ASP A 136 -9.70 5.02 -9.35
C ASP A 136 -8.67 4.03 -8.79
N TYR A 137 -7.44 4.03 -9.33
CA TYR A 137 -6.33 3.24 -8.82
C TYR A 137 -5.94 3.68 -7.40
N LEU A 138 -5.76 4.99 -7.19
CA LEU A 138 -5.42 5.58 -5.89
C LEU A 138 -6.42 5.16 -4.80
N ASN A 139 -7.73 5.29 -5.04
CA ASN A 139 -8.72 4.94 -4.02
C ASN A 139 -8.86 3.44 -3.81
N GLN A 140 -8.63 2.59 -4.82
CA GLN A 140 -8.59 1.14 -4.65
C GLN A 140 -7.41 0.70 -3.77
N MET A 141 -6.25 1.32 -3.95
CA MET A 141 -5.06 1.06 -3.14
C MET A 141 -5.24 1.54 -1.70
N ILE A 142 -5.83 2.72 -1.50
CA ILE A 142 -6.16 3.23 -0.15
C ILE A 142 -7.17 2.31 0.54
N THR A 143 -8.20 1.82 -0.18
CA THR A 143 -9.19 0.88 0.36
C THR A 143 -8.54 -0.43 0.80
N LEU A 144 -7.64 -0.99 -0.02
CA LEU A 144 -6.93 -2.22 0.31
C LEU A 144 -6.04 -2.05 1.56
N TRP A 145 -5.40 -0.88 1.73
CA TRP A 145 -4.67 -0.53 2.95
C TRP A 145 -5.61 -0.39 4.16
N GLU A 146 -6.76 0.27 4.01
CA GLU A 146 -7.73 0.44 5.10
C GLU A 146 -8.22 -0.90 5.64
N GLU A 147 -8.56 -1.84 4.75
CA GLU A 147 -8.98 -3.20 5.13
C GLU A 147 -7.85 -3.97 5.83
N PHE A 148 -6.59 -3.76 5.42
CA PHE A 148 -5.44 -4.34 6.11
C PHE A 148 -5.34 -3.82 7.53
N VAL A 149 -5.47 -2.50 7.71
CA VAL A 149 -5.46 -1.88 9.04
C VAL A 149 -6.65 -2.34 9.88
N GLU A 150 -7.83 -2.50 9.30
CA GLU A 150 -9.02 -3.00 10.00
C GLU A 150 -8.82 -4.45 10.47
N LYS A 151 -8.30 -5.32 9.62
CA LYS A 151 -7.94 -6.69 10.01
C LYS A 151 -6.84 -6.73 11.06
N TYR A 152 -5.87 -5.83 10.97
CA TYR A 152 -4.85 -5.68 12.00
C TYR A 152 -5.47 -5.32 13.36
N ILE A 153 -6.35 -4.32 13.38
CA ILE A 153 -7.04 -3.88 14.59
C ILE A 153 -7.93 -5.01 15.14
N GLU A 154 -8.62 -5.76 14.29
CA GLU A 154 -9.42 -6.93 14.70
C GLU A 154 -8.55 -7.95 15.47
N LYS A 155 -7.34 -8.27 14.96
CA LYS A 155 -6.42 -9.18 15.67
C LYS A 155 -5.98 -8.61 17.02
N LEU A 156 -5.68 -7.32 17.10
CA LEU A 156 -5.32 -6.65 18.35
C LEU A 156 -6.47 -6.67 19.38
N GLU A 157 -7.71 -6.45 18.94
CA GLU A 157 -8.91 -6.51 19.79
C GLU A 157 -9.17 -7.91 20.35
N LEU A 158 -8.75 -8.95 19.62
CA LEU A 158 -8.75 -10.35 20.08
C LEU A 158 -7.59 -10.70 21.02
N GLY A 159 -6.73 -9.73 21.36
CA GLY A 159 -5.54 -9.94 22.19
C GLY A 159 -4.39 -10.66 21.49
N ILE A 160 -4.45 -10.77 20.16
CA ILE A 160 -3.35 -11.31 19.34
C ILE A 160 -2.46 -10.13 18.98
N GLU A 161 -1.32 -10.01 19.65
CA GLU A 161 -0.36 -8.93 19.40
C GLU A 161 0.80 -9.41 18.52
N PRO A 162 1.36 -8.55 17.65
CA PRO A 162 2.65 -8.82 17.03
C PRO A 162 3.73 -8.97 18.12
N PRO A 163 4.75 -9.82 17.90
CA PRO A 163 5.87 -9.91 18.83
C PRO A 163 6.56 -8.54 19.00
N ASN A 164 6.95 -8.22 20.23
CA ASN A 164 7.57 -6.94 20.62
C ASN A 164 9.03 -6.78 20.13
N THR A 165 9.60 -7.77 19.46
CA THR A 165 10.97 -7.71 18.95
C THR A 165 11.02 -6.84 17.69
N PRO A 166 11.83 -5.75 17.69
CA PRO A 166 12.24 -5.09 16.45
C PRO A 166 12.98 -6.11 15.56
N TYR A 167 13.08 -5.84 14.26
CA TYR A 167 14.02 -6.60 13.42
C TYR A 167 15.42 -6.48 14.02
N GLU A 168 16.08 -7.62 14.24
CA GLU A 168 17.50 -7.63 14.59
C GLU A 168 18.29 -7.20 13.34
N ASP A 169 19.18 -6.22 13.53
CA ASP A 169 20.12 -5.68 12.52
C ASP A 169 20.93 -6.79 11.81
#